data_AF-A0A813BWJ7-F1
#
_entry.id   AF-A0A813BWJ7-F1
#
_cell.length_a   1.000
_cell.length_b   1.000
_cell.length_c   1.000
_cell.angle_alpha   90.00
_cell.angle_beta   90.00
_cell.angle_gamma   90.00
#
_symmetry.space_group_name_H-M   'P 1'
#
loop_
_entity.id
_entity.type
_entity.pdbx_description
1 polymer ?
#
loop_
_entity_poly.entity_id
_entity_poly.type
_entity_poly.pdbx_seq_one_letter_code
_entity_poly.pdbx_strand_id
1 'polypeptide(L)'
;MPLRVTKCLSGCEDLSANTRQGYKWHAQIVGDDFFHKKHCTAPGFLKACRPFPHIKISDLRASLDKNEHGSWILSGPLNDWPGLVGLEFVSITCKVRSVMGTAVRRLWLHGSAEDTGPMEVLQALSDKTLRSLRGTFRAPTWTSVGWSPSSPGFLLWHASGYGGGLLHGSATVDFARSNKEAAEATATNVHFFTHRYAKATEGIKDRLIWHGAILIEWSHQRFVSVVELAWLNGLGGYHGRCNWCRDKLADPTAIYAGMPDSMKVPWQQHLAEIRMVDTEMKSFQEFEAFLHEFSGAGSLSIKEQRFFDPYVAFSGQVRLERRSLSDILGYLLNYSARNPHYEEARRNCQTFAADFFSMLTGQEGVQPTQAFCAPAAFLLFWCCIDMTLAFMGA
;
A
#
# COMPACT_ATOMS: atom_id res chain seq x y z
N MET A 1 2.78 -4.33 -34.84
CA MET A 1 3.16 -2.93 -34.54
C MET A 1 3.65 -2.86 -33.11
N PRO A 2 4.82 -2.27 -32.81
CA PRO A 2 5.23 -2.09 -31.43
C PRO A 2 4.24 -1.11 -30.79
N LEU A 3 3.55 -1.54 -29.73
CA LEU A 3 2.92 -0.60 -28.82
C LEU A 3 4.03 0.30 -28.29
N ARG A 4 4.16 1.50 -28.89
CA ARG A 4 4.75 2.60 -28.16
C ARG A 4 3.92 2.68 -26.89
N VAL A 5 4.54 2.39 -25.76
CA VAL A 5 4.12 2.95 -24.48
C VAL A 5 4.41 4.44 -24.57
N THR A 6 3.72 5.13 -25.47
CA THR A 6 3.54 6.57 -25.42
C THR A 6 2.87 6.80 -24.09
N LYS A 7 3.64 7.30 -23.12
CA LYS A 7 3.28 8.46 -22.30
C LYS A 7 1.77 8.61 -21.98
N CYS A 8 1.03 7.55 -21.66
CA CYS A 8 -0.37 7.63 -21.22
C CYS A 8 -0.50 8.15 -19.78
N LEU A 9 0.46 8.96 -19.34
CA LEU A 9 0.39 9.82 -18.17
C LEU A 9 0.26 11.30 -18.56
N SER A 10 0.26 11.65 -19.86
CA SER A 10 0.00 13.03 -20.33
C SER A 10 -1.49 13.38 -20.43
N GLY A 11 -2.40 12.45 -20.09
CA GLY A 11 -3.84 12.70 -20.05
C GLY A 11 -4.38 13.14 -18.68
N CYS A 12 -3.49 13.40 -17.71
CA CYS A 12 -3.85 13.88 -16.37
C CYS A 12 -3.33 15.32 -16.16
N GLU A 13 -3.52 16.16 -17.18
CA GLU A 13 -3.06 17.56 -17.21
C GLU A 13 -4.00 18.54 -16.48
N ASP A 14 -5.14 18.08 -15.95
CA ASP A 14 -6.10 18.95 -15.24
C ASP A 14 -6.17 18.70 -13.71
N LEU A 15 -5.20 17.97 -13.17
CA LEU A 15 -4.86 18.06 -11.76
C LEU A 15 -3.96 19.28 -11.59
N SER A 16 -4.59 20.45 -11.43
CA SER A 16 -3.98 21.77 -11.23
C SER A 16 -2.69 21.74 -10.42
N ALA A 17 -1.75 22.64 -10.68
CA ALA A 17 -0.43 22.75 -10.01
C ALA A 17 -0.45 22.75 -8.46
N ASN A 18 -1.62 22.87 -7.83
CA ASN A 18 -1.85 22.70 -6.40
C ASN A 18 -2.01 21.24 -5.91
N THR A 19 -2.15 20.25 -6.79
CA THR A 19 -2.64 18.89 -6.43
C THR A 19 -1.59 17.79 -6.35
N ARG A 20 -0.32 18.06 -6.70
CA ARG A 20 0.78 17.09 -6.50
C ARG A 20 1.59 17.39 -5.24
N GLN A 21 0.90 17.49 -4.11
CA GLN A 21 1.59 17.52 -2.82
C GLN A 21 2.05 16.10 -2.48
N GLY A 22 3.31 15.95 -2.07
CA GLY A 22 3.78 14.67 -1.52
C GLY A 22 3.01 14.29 -0.26
N TYR A 23 3.16 13.04 0.17
CA TYR A 23 2.37 12.51 1.27
C TYR A 23 2.62 13.26 2.57
N LYS A 24 1.55 13.49 3.33
CA LYS A 24 1.62 14.09 4.65
C LYS A 24 1.76 13.00 5.70
N TRP A 25 2.79 13.13 6.52
CA TRP A 25 3.03 12.29 7.68
C TRP A 25 2.82 13.12 8.93
N HIS A 26 2.16 12.54 9.91
CA HIS A 26 1.98 13.16 11.22
C HIS A 26 2.80 12.41 12.24
N ALA A 27 3.56 13.13 13.06
CA ALA A 27 4.27 12.57 14.20
C ALA A 27 3.87 13.26 15.50
N GLN A 28 3.88 12.51 16.59
CA GLN A 28 3.84 13.09 17.92
C GLN A 28 5.21 13.70 18.23
N ILE A 29 5.24 14.98 18.56
CA ILE A 29 6.44 15.62 19.13
C ILE A 29 6.32 15.48 20.65
N VAL A 30 7.37 14.99 21.29
CA VAL A 30 7.40 14.74 22.74
C VAL A 30 8.61 15.38 23.39
N GLY A 31 8.48 15.74 24.68
CA GLY A 31 9.61 16.21 25.48
C GLY A 31 10.70 15.13 25.61
N ASP A 32 11.92 15.56 25.95
CA ASP A 32 13.06 14.65 26.05
C ASP A 32 12.93 13.68 27.24
N ASP A 33 12.16 14.07 28.25
CA ASP A 33 11.78 13.31 29.44
C ASP A 33 10.60 12.35 29.21
N PHE A 34 10.05 12.29 27.99
CA PHE A 34 8.88 11.46 27.69
C PHE A 34 9.16 9.98 27.92
N PHE A 35 8.40 9.40 28.84
CA PHE A 35 8.42 7.97 29.14
C PHE A 35 7.00 7.39 29.11
N HIS A 36 6.76 6.44 28.20
CA HIS A 36 5.50 5.72 28.14
C HIS A 36 5.74 4.26 27.77
N LYS A 37 5.34 3.30 28.62
CA LYS A 37 5.61 1.85 28.46
C LYS A 37 5.28 1.29 27.06
N LYS A 38 4.23 1.81 26.41
CA LYS A 38 3.86 1.37 25.05
C LYS A 38 4.77 1.94 23.95
N HIS A 39 5.31 3.14 24.14
CA HIS A 39 6.03 3.92 23.12
C HIS A 39 7.54 4.02 23.37
N CYS A 40 7.99 3.71 24.59
CA CYS A 40 9.40 3.74 24.97
C CYS A 40 9.89 2.33 25.35
N THR A 41 11.17 2.06 25.10
CA THR A 41 11.91 0.91 25.62
C THR A 41 12.11 1.05 27.14
N ALA A 42 12.58 -0.01 27.81
CA ALA A 42 12.82 0.04 29.26
C ALA A 42 13.79 1.17 29.68
N PRO A 43 14.88 1.46 28.92
CA PRO A 43 15.75 2.61 29.19
C PRO A 43 15.15 3.99 28.84
N GLY A 44 13.94 4.05 28.27
CA GLY A 44 13.27 5.31 27.95
C GLY A 44 13.51 5.87 26.54
N PHE A 45 14.20 5.13 25.66
CA PHE A 45 14.28 5.48 24.24
C PHE A 45 12.94 5.26 23.55
N LEU A 46 12.61 6.07 22.54
CA LEU A 46 11.44 5.81 21.70
C LEU A 46 11.62 4.47 20.99
N LYS A 47 10.55 3.67 20.92
CA LYS A 47 10.55 2.46 20.10
C LYS A 47 10.57 2.86 18.63
N ALA A 48 11.45 2.21 17.86
CA ALA A 48 11.53 2.37 16.42
C ALA A 48 10.23 1.98 15.71
N CYS A 49 10.05 2.51 14.50
CA CYS A 49 9.06 2.10 13.52
C CYS A 49 7.62 2.01 14.06
N ARG A 50 7.15 3.04 14.78
CA ARG A 50 5.76 3.07 15.27
C ARG A 50 4.80 3.45 14.13
N PRO A 51 3.62 2.81 14.04
CA PRO A 51 2.61 3.19 13.04
C PRO A 51 2.19 4.66 13.12
N PHE A 52 2.15 5.23 14.33
CA PHE A 52 2.09 6.66 14.56
C PHE A 52 3.46 7.11 15.08
N PRO A 53 4.31 7.71 14.21
CA PRO A 53 5.67 8.09 14.56
C PRO A 53 5.75 9.03 15.76
N HIS A 54 6.81 8.91 16.54
CA HIS A 54 7.14 9.83 17.63
C HIS A 54 8.55 10.37 17.41
N ILE A 55 8.79 11.62 17.78
CA ILE A 55 10.12 12.23 17.75
C ILE A 55 10.32 13.10 19.00
N LYS A 56 11.48 12.99 19.65
CA LYS A 56 11.83 13.88 20.76
C LYS A 56 12.21 15.26 20.22
N ILE A 57 12.05 16.29 21.04
CA ILE A 57 12.39 17.67 20.66
C ILE A 57 13.88 17.80 20.35
N SER A 58 14.76 17.19 21.16
CA SER A 58 16.19 17.16 20.91
C SER A 58 16.53 16.52 19.56
N ASP A 59 15.98 15.33 19.28
CA ASP A 59 16.18 14.63 18.01
C ASP A 59 15.67 15.44 16.81
N LEU A 60 14.49 16.05 16.95
CA LEU A 60 13.90 16.91 15.91
C LEU A 60 14.79 18.12 15.64
N ARG A 61 15.31 18.78 16.68
CA ARG A 61 16.21 19.93 16.56
C ARG A 61 17.52 19.53 15.89
N ALA A 62 18.09 18.39 16.27
CA ALA A 62 19.36 17.92 15.72
C ALA A 62 19.25 17.47 14.25
N SER A 63 18.05 17.09 13.81
CA SER A 63 17.82 16.52 12.47
C SER A 63 17.11 17.48 11.51
N LEU A 64 16.82 18.72 11.91
CA LEU A 64 16.15 19.71 11.07
C LEU A 64 17.14 20.72 10.52
N ASP A 65 17.24 20.74 9.19
CA ASP A 65 18.12 21.65 8.46
C ASP A 65 17.28 22.57 7.56
N LYS A 66 17.64 23.85 7.50
CA LYS A 66 16.99 24.80 6.58
C LYS A 66 17.70 24.73 5.23
N ASN A 67 16.98 24.39 4.17
CA ASN A 67 17.55 24.34 2.82
C ASN A 67 17.70 25.75 2.21
N GLU A 68 18.30 25.83 1.02
CA GLU A 68 18.54 27.08 0.28
C GLU A 68 17.24 27.85 -0.06
N HIS A 69 16.10 27.14 -0.12
CA HIS A 69 14.78 27.71 -0.38
C HIS A 69 14.05 28.13 0.90
N GLY A 70 14.69 28.01 2.05
CA GLY A 70 14.14 28.40 3.34
C GLY A 70 13.18 27.38 3.96
N SER A 71 13.00 26.20 3.36
CA SER A 71 12.20 25.11 3.92
C SER A 71 13.00 24.30 4.93
N TRP A 72 12.31 23.84 5.98
CA TRP A 72 12.89 22.98 7.02
C TRP A 72 12.79 21.52 6.58
N ILE A 73 13.92 20.83 6.44
CA ILE A 73 14.00 19.45 5.99
C ILE A 73 14.50 18.58 7.13
N LEU A 74 13.78 17.48 7.40
CA LEU A 74 14.23 16.43 8.28
C LEU A 74 15.26 15.57 7.53
N SER A 75 16.53 15.67 7.91
CA SER A 75 17.64 14.97 7.25
C SER A 75 17.69 13.47 7.60
N GLY A 76 17.25 13.10 8.81
CA GLY A 76 17.19 11.71 9.29
C GLY A 76 15.82 11.03 9.12
N PRO A 77 15.75 9.70 9.39
CA PRO A 77 14.49 8.95 9.36
C PRO A 77 13.57 9.33 10.51
N LEU A 78 12.30 9.61 10.21
CA LEU A 78 11.29 9.90 11.23
C LEU A 78 10.93 8.63 12.01
N ASN A 79 11.30 8.57 13.30
CA ASN A 79 11.09 7.42 14.18
C ASN A 79 11.67 6.11 13.62
N ASP A 80 12.88 6.20 13.05
CA ASP A 80 13.64 5.08 12.48
C ASP A 80 12.97 4.40 11.28
N TRP A 81 11.92 4.98 10.70
CA TRP A 81 11.33 4.46 9.45
C TRP A 81 12.23 4.79 8.26
N PRO A 82 12.80 3.78 7.56
CA PRO A 82 13.78 4.03 6.50
C PRO A 82 13.24 4.89 5.35
N GLY A 83 11.96 4.75 5.00
CA GLY A 83 11.36 5.53 3.91
C GLY A 83 10.82 6.91 4.31
N LEU A 84 10.89 7.28 5.60
CA LEU A 84 10.45 8.59 6.09
C LEU A 84 11.64 9.55 6.27
N VAL A 85 12.39 9.76 5.20
CA VAL A 85 13.59 10.60 5.13
C VAL A 85 13.39 11.79 4.18
N GLY A 86 14.17 12.86 4.35
CA GLY A 86 14.12 14.03 3.46
C GLY A 86 12.76 14.72 3.48
N LEU A 87 12.10 14.74 4.64
CA LEU A 87 10.74 15.24 4.77
C LEU A 87 10.74 16.74 5.08
N GLU A 88 9.94 17.51 4.36
CA GLU A 88 9.72 18.92 4.67
C GLU A 88 8.85 19.04 5.93
N PHE A 89 9.31 19.77 6.94
CA PHE A 89 8.53 20.06 8.13
C PHE A 89 7.60 21.25 7.88
N VAL A 90 6.29 21.03 7.98
CA VAL A 90 5.27 21.97 7.47
C VAL A 90 4.54 22.71 8.58
N SER A 91 4.20 22.03 9.68
CA SER A 91 3.44 22.69 10.76
C SER A 91 3.59 22.00 12.10
N ILE A 92 3.39 22.78 13.17
CA ILE A 92 3.21 22.31 14.53
C ILE A 92 1.79 22.65 14.97
N THR A 93 1.10 21.66 15.52
CA THR A 93 -0.24 21.80 16.07
C THR A 93 -0.29 21.24 17.49
N CYS A 94 -1.19 21.74 18.33
CA CYS A 94 -1.46 21.18 19.64
C CYS A 94 -2.96 20.99 19.88
N LYS A 95 -3.32 20.01 20.70
CA LYS A 95 -4.69 19.89 21.20
C LYS A 95 -4.87 20.82 22.39
N VAL A 96 -5.90 21.65 22.34
CA VAL A 96 -6.30 22.58 23.41
C VAL A 96 -7.72 22.26 23.86
N ARG A 97 -7.99 22.41 25.16
CA ARG A 97 -9.37 22.35 25.68
C ARG A 97 -10.06 23.68 25.35
N SER A 98 -11.24 23.59 24.77
CA SER A 98 -12.17 24.71 24.54
C SER A 98 -13.47 24.45 25.30
N VAL A 99 -14.32 25.48 25.40
CA VAL A 99 -15.64 25.36 26.06
C VAL A 99 -16.51 24.29 25.38
N MET A 100 -16.34 24.07 24.08
CA MET A 100 -17.10 23.10 23.28
C MET A 100 -16.36 21.76 23.08
N GLY A 101 -15.28 21.49 23.82
CA GLY A 101 -14.57 20.21 23.76
C GLY A 101 -13.08 20.34 23.47
N THR A 102 -12.55 19.51 22.58
CA THR A 102 -11.13 19.57 22.18
C THR A 102 -11.00 20.24 20.82
N ALA A 103 -10.21 21.30 20.75
CA ALA A 103 -9.85 21.96 19.51
C ALA A 103 -8.39 21.70 19.15
N VAL A 104 -8.05 21.83 17.87
CA VAL A 104 -6.66 21.79 17.38
C VAL A 104 -6.23 23.22 17.12
N ARG A 105 -5.22 23.70 17.86
CA ARG A 105 -4.59 25.01 17.63
C ARG A 105 -3.33 24.81 16.80
N ARG A 106 -3.15 25.59 15.73
CA ARG A 106 -1.90 25.65 15.00
C ARG A 106 -0.95 26.61 15.71
N LEU A 107 0.26 26.14 16.00
CA LEU A 107 1.30 26.92 16.69
C LEU A 107 2.32 27.46 15.71
N TRP A 108 2.54 26.75 14.60
CA TRP A 108 3.48 27.13 13.56
C TRP A 108 3.00 26.59 12.22
N LEU A 109 3.25 27.34 11.14
CA LEU A 109 2.98 26.96 9.76
C LEU A 109 4.10 27.52 8.87
N HIS A 110 4.77 26.66 8.12
CA HIS A 110 5.78 27.09 7.18
C HIS A 110 5.21 28.03 6.12
N GLY A 111 5.91 29.14 5.86
CA GLY A 111 5.55 30.13 4.85
C GLY A 111 4.37 31.03 5.23
N SER A 112 3.91 31.01 6.48
CA SER A 112 2.94 32.00 6.96
C SER A 112 3.61 33.36 7.17
N ALA A 113 2.80 34.43 7.24
CA ALA A 113 3.30 35.78 7.57
C ALA A 113 3.93 35.86 8.98
N GLU A 114 3.62 34.88 9.84
CA GLU A 114 4.11 34.76 11.22
C GLU A 114 5.13 33.62 11.35
N ASP A 115 5.77 33.17 10.25
CA ASP A 115 6.78 32.10 10.28
C ASP A 115 8.06 32.58 10.97
N THR A 116 8.06 32.52 12.31
CA THR A 116 9.22 32.76 13.16
C THR A 116 10.21 31.61 13.17
N GLY A 117 9.89 30.50 12.50
CA GLY A 117 10.62 29.24 12.56
C GLY A 117 10.04 28.25 13.60
N PRO A 118 10.20 26.94 13.36
CA PRO A 118 9.67 25.92 14.26
C PRO A 118 10.44 25.85 15.58
N MET A 119 11.72 26.24 15.61
CA MET A 119 12.57 26.11 16.80
C MET A 119 12.22 27.14 17.86
N GLU A 120 11.96 28.36 17.43
CA GLU A 120 11.51 29.50 18.23
C GLU A 120 10.19 29.14 18.91
N VAL A 121 9.26 28.55 18.14
CA VAL A 121 7.99 28.06 18.68
C VAL A 121 8.22 26.96 19.70
N LEU A 122 9.04 25.95 19.41
CA LEU A 122 9.30 24.85 20.35
C LEU A 122 9.99 25.31 21.64
N GLN A 123 10.89 26.30 21.57
CA GLN A 123 11.56 26.89 22.73
C GLN A 123 10.62 27.70 23.63
N ALA A 124 9.60 28.34 23.04
CA ALA A 124 8.62 29.13 23.78
C ALA A 124 7.55 28.30 24.51
N LEU A 125 7.51 26.97 24.31
CA LEU A 125 6.48 26.12 24.91
C LEU A 125 6.83 25.70 26.33
N SER A 126 5.83 25.76 27.21
CA SER A 126 5.91 25.15 28.55
C SER A 126 5.78 23.63 28.50
N ASP A 127 6.32 22.93 29.51
CA ASP A 127 6.27 21.46 29.64
C ASP A 127 4.86 20.87 29.52
N LYS A 128 3.84 21.57 30.03
CA LYS A 128 2.44 21.12 29.96
C LYS A 128 1.93 21.05 28.51
N THR A 129 2.40 21.94 27.64
CA THR A 129 2.00 22.01 26.23
C THR A 129 2.67 20.92 25.38
N LEU A 130 3.85 20.45 25.80
CA LEU A 130 4.63 19.44 25.06
C LEU A 130 3.94 18.09 24.93
N ARG A 131 2.99 17.76 25.83
CA ARG A 131 2.30 16.46 25.84
C ARG A 131 1.27 16.27 24.73
N SER A 132 0.93 17.30 23.97
CA SER A 132 -0.10 17.24 22.92
C SER A 132 0.33 17.75 21.55
N LEU A 133 1.65 17.90 21.31
CA LEU A 133 2.19 18.42 20.07
C LEU A 133 2.18 17.41 18.93
N ARG A 134 1.78 17.86 17.75
CA ARG A 134 1.84 17.09 16.51
C ARG A 134 2.57 17.90 15.45
N GLY A 135 3.62 17.28 14.92
CA GLY A 135 4.31 17.74 13.72
C GLY A 135 3.64 17.20 12.46
N THR A 136 3.56 18.02 11.42
CA THR A 136 3.22 17.57 10.07
C THR A 136 4.44 17.67 9.18
N PHE A 137 4.77 16.57 8.53
CA PHE A 137 5.86 16.43 7.59
C PHE A 137 5.28 16.15 6.21
N ARG A 138 5.91 16.64 5.15
CA ARG A 138 5.52 16.42 3.76
C ARG A 138 6.67 15.74 3.04
N ALA A 139 6.37 14.59 2.46
CA ALA A 139 7.31 13.86 1.63
C ALA A 139 7.50 14.55 0.26
N PRO A 140 8.51 14.16 -0.53
CA PRO A 140 8.66 14.65 -1.89
C PRO A 140 7.40 14.45 -2.75
N THR A 141 7.16 15.36 -3.70
CA THR A 141 5.93 15.36 -4.51
C THR A 141 5.71 14.05 -5.27
N TRP A 142 6.77 13.40 -5.74
CA TRP A 142 6.70 12.12 -6.43
C TRP A 142 6.11 10.99 -5.58
N THR A 143 6.15 11.08 -4.23
CA THR A 143 5.59 10.00 -3.39
C THR A 143 4.08 9.86 -3.60
N SER A 144 3.39 10.91 -4.04
CA SER A 144 1.95 10.86 -4.36
C SER A 144 1.60 9.91 -5.51
N VAL A 145 2.57 9.53 -6.33
CA VAL A 145 2.35 8.70 -7.53
C VAL A 145 3.06 7.35 -7.48
N GLY A 146 3.88 7.07 -6.46
CA GLY A 146 4.58 5.78 -6.33
C GLY A 146 5.62 5.77 -5.22
N TRP A 147 6.35 4.65 -5.09
CA TRP A 147 7.45 4.50 -4.13
C TRP A 147 8.82 4.92 -4.66
N SER A 148 8.91 5.22 -5.95
CA SER A 148 10.13 5.75 -6.56
C SER A 148 9.78 6.74 -7.67
N PRO A 149 10.54 7.83 -7.82
CA PRO A 149 10.38 8.73 -8.96
C PRO A 149 10.67 8.06 -10.31
N SER A 150 11.54 7.03 -10.34
CA SER A 150 11.88 6.30 -11.57
C SER A 150 10.95 5.14 -11.87
N SER A 151 10.10 4.74 -10.91
CA SER A 151 9.15 3.65 -11.06
C SER A 151 7.81 4.00 -10.38
N PRO A 152 6.99 4.86 -11.02
CA PRO A 152 5.71 5.29 -10.46
C PRO A 152 4.69 4.13 -10.43
N GLY A 153 3.72 4.24 -9.53
CA GLY A 153 2.62 3.30 -9.32
C GLY A 153 2.71 2.56 -7.97
N PHE A 154 1.56 2.24 -7.40
CA PHE A 154 1.43 1.45 -6.16
C PHE A 154 1.09 0.00 -6.47
N LEU A 155 1.88 -0.62 -7.35
CA LEU A 155 1.85 -2.06 -7.62
C LEU A 155 3.17 -2.67 -7.13
N LEU A 156 3.08 -3.61 -6.20
CA LEU A 156 4.21 -4.43 -5.74
C LEU A 156 4.11 -5.80 -6.38
N TRP A 157 5.22 -6.31 -6.92
CA TRP A 157 5.32 -7.68 -7.43
C TRP A 157 6.48 -8.42 -6.78
N HIS A 158 6.20 -9.48 -6.03
CA HIS A 158 7.20 -10.43 -5.55
C HIS A 158 7.39 -11.53 -6.61
N ALA A 159 8.38 -11.31 -7.48
CA ALA A 159 8.65 -12.09 -8.69
C ALA A 159 9.59 -13.29 -8.41
N SER A 160 9.33 -14.04 -7.33
CA SER A 160 10.18 -15.15 -6.91
C SER A 160 10.26 -16.26 -7.96
N GLY A 161 9.21 -16.44 -8.77
CA GLY A 161 9.18 -17.43 -9.85
C GLY A 161 10.14 -17.15 -11.02
N TYR A 162 10.63 -15.91 -11.13
CA TYR A 162 11.51 -15.45 -12.22
C TYR A 162 12.88 -14.97 -11.76
N GLY A 163 13.22 -15.16 -10.47
CA GLY A 163 14.45 -14.64 -9.88
C GLY A 163 14.53 -13.11 -9.79
N GLY A 164 13.40 -12.41 -9.98
CA GLY A 164 13.35 -10.93 -10.00
C GLY A 164 13.34 -10.26 -8.62
N GLY A 165 13.21 -11.04 -7.55
CA GLY A 165 13.08 -10.50 -6.19
C GLY A 165 11.80 -9.69 -6.01
N LEU A 166 11.90 -8.50 -5.42
CA LEU A 166 10.78 -7.59 -5.23
C LEU A 166 10.86 -6.40 -6.20
N LEU A 167 9.83 -6.25 -7.01
CA LEU A 167 9.66 -5.18 -7.98
C LEU A 167 8.49 -4.28 -7.57
N HIS A 168 8.47 -3.04 -8.04
CA HIS A 168 7.36 -2.13 -7.78
C HIS A 168 7.17 -1.11 -8.91
N GLY A 169 5.97 -0.53 -8.99
CA GLY A 169 5.62 0.51 -9.97
C GLY A 169 5.76 0.03 -11.42
N SER A 170 6.07 0.95 -12.34
CA SER A 170 6.24 0.66 -13.77
C SER A 170 7.36 -0.33 -14.09
N ALA A 171 8.38 -0.42 -13.24
CA ALA A 171 9.49 -1.36 -13.40
C ALA A 171 9.03 -2.83 -13.38
N THR A 172 7.86 -3.13 -12.79
CA THR A 172 7.24 -4.46 -12.88
C THR A 172 6.96 -4.87 -14.33
N VAL A 173 6.40 -3.95 -15.13
CA VAL A 173 6.07 -4.16 -16.54
C VAL A 173 7.34 -4.26 -17.38
N ASP A 174 8.32 -3.39 -17.12
CA ASP A 174 9.60 -3.39 -17.85
C ASP A 174 10.38 -4.70 -17.61
N PHE A 175 10.39 -5.19 -16.36
CA PHE A 175 10.95 -6.50 -16.04
C PHE A 175 10.21 -7.62 -16.77
N ALA A 176 8.88 -7.65 -16.72
CA ALA A 176 8.08 -8.70 -17.37
C ALA A 176 8.28 -8.76 -18.89
N ARG A 177 8.60 -7.64 -19.54
CA ARG A 177 8.90 -7.61 -20.99
C ARG A 177 10.33 -8.01 -21.32
N SER A 178 11.28 -7.68 -20.45
CA SER A 178 12.71 -7.93 -20.70
C SER A 178 13.16 -9.33 -20.27
N ASN A 179 12.48 -9.92 -19.27
CA ASN A 179 12.72 -11.29 -18.85
C ASN A 179 12.03 -12.26 -19.82
N LYS A 180 12.81 -13.13 -20.48
CA LYS A 180 12.31 -14.06 -21.51
C LYS A 180 11.19 -14.96 -20.99
N GLU A 181 11.36 -15.54 -19.82
CA GLU A 181 10.38 -16.48 -19.23
C GLU A 181 9.09 -15.75 -18.86
N ALA A 182 9.21 -14.54 -18.29
CA ALA A 182 8.06 -13.70 -17.95
C ALA A 182 7.29 -13.21 -19.18
N ALA A 183 8.01 -12.92 -20.28
CA ALA A 183 7.41 -12.44 -21.52
C ALA A 183 6.55 -13.51 -22.22
N GLU A 184 6.88 -14.79 -22.05
CA GLU A 184 6.14 -15.92 -22.60
C GLU A 184 4.96 -16.36 -21.72
N ALA A 185 4.86 -15.85 -20.48
CA ALA A 185 3.80 -16.19 -19.54
C ALA A 185 2.48 -15.54 -19.93
N THR A 186 1.43 -16.36 -20.07
CA THR A 186 0.05 -15.90 -20.31
C THR A 186 -0.89 -16.44 -19.25
N ALA A 187 -1.81 -15.61 -18.77
CA ALA A 187 -2.82 -16.01 -17.80
C ALA A 187 -3.86 -16.93 -18.47
N THR A 188 -4.14 -18.10 -17.89
CA THR A 188 -5.03 -19.11 -18.48
C THR A 188 -6.36 -19.21 -17.75
N ASN A 189 -6.32 -19.32 -16.43
CA ASN A 189 -7.49 -19.32 -15.55
C ASN A 189 -7.30 -18.33 -14.40
N VAL A 190 -8.41 -17.92 -13.82
CA VAL A 190 -8.42 -17.10 -12.62
C VAL A 190 -9.45 -17.62 -11.62
N HIS A 191 -9.16 -17.43 -10.34
CA HIS A 191 -10.03 -17.86 -9.26
C HIS A 191 -10.20 -16.71 -8.27
N PHE A 192 -11.44 -16.26 -8.09
CA PHE A 192 -11.77 -15.33 -7.01
C PHE A 192 -12.06 -16.15 -5.76
N PHE A 193 -11.17 -16.03 -4.77
CA PHE A 193 -11.34 -16.69 -3.48
C PHE A 193 -11.44 -15.66 -2.35
N THR A 194 -12.09 -16.07 -1.27
CA THR A 194 -12.25 -15.27 -0.08
C THR A 194 -11.91 -16.05 1.18
N HIS A 195 -11.59 -15.31 2.23
CA HIS A 195 -11.24 -15.86 3.54
C HIS A 195 -11.43 -14.79 4.62
N ARG A 196 -11.36 -15.19 5.89
CA ARG A 196 -11.15 -14.27 7.01
C ARG A 196 -9.75 -14.47 7.59
N TYR A 197 -9.15 -13.44 8.16
CA TYR A 197 -7.83 -13.60 8.78
C TYR A 197 -7.92 -14.33 10.11
N ALA A 198 -7.09 -15.36 10.28
CA ALA A 198 -7.01 -16.10 11.53
C ALA A 198 -6.55 -15.19 12.69
N LYS A 199 -7.28 -15.24 13.80
CA LYS A 199 -6.96 -14.55 15.06
C LYS A 199 -7.19 -15.47 16.24
N ALA A 200 -6.31 -15.41 17.23
CA ALA A 200 -6.45 -16.17 18.47
C ALA A 200 -7.75 -15.85 19.23
N THR A 201 -8.27 -14.65 19.06
CA THR A 201 -9.57 -14.23 19.61
C THR A 201 -10.25 -13.33 18.60
N GLU A 202 -11.46 -13.69 18.17
CA GLU A 202 -12.24 -12.91 17.21
C GLU A 202 -13.29 -12.06 17.90
N GLY A 203 -13.28 -10.76 17.64
CA GLY A 203 -14.40 -9.89 17.94
C GLY A 203 -15.53 -10.05 16.91
N ILE A 204 -16.67 -9.40 17.16
CA ILE A 204 -17.81 -9.38 16.21
C ILE A 204 -17.37 -8.80 14.86
N LYS A 205 -16.60 -7.71 14.86
CA LYS A 205 -16.09 -7.10 13.63
C LYS A 205 -15.22 -8.08 12.83
N ASP A 206 -14.38 -8.89 13.49
CA ASP A 206 -13.49 -9.84 12.81
C ASP A 206 -14.26 -10.97 12.11
N ARG A 207 -15.33 -11.45 12.73
CA ARG A 207 -16.21 -12.47 12.15
C ARG A 207 -16.99 -11.99 10.93
N LEU A 208 -17.17 -10.67 10.82
CA LEU A 208 -17.92 -10.05 9.73
C LEU A 208 -17.02 -9.58 8.59
N ILE A 209 -15.70 -9.48 8.78
CA ILE A 209 -14.80 -8.99 7.75
C ILE A 209 -14.25 -10.14 6.93
N TRP A 210 -14.57 -10.10 5.64
CA TRP A 210 -14.00 -10.98 4.63
C TRP A 210 -12.95 -10.25 3.79
N HIS A 211 -11.97 -11.01 3.34
CA HIS A 211 -10.94 -10.58 2.41
C HIS A 211 -11.08 -11.34 1.10
N GLY A 212 -10.85 -10.65 -0.01
CA GLY A 212 -10.91 -11.22 -1.36
C GLY A 212 -9.61 -11.02 -2.12
N ALA A 213 -9.21 -12.03 -2.87
CA ALA A 213 -8.03 -12.00 -3.72
C ALA A 213 -8.25 -12.85 -4.97
N ILE A 214 -7.43 -12.62 -5.99
CA ILE A 214 -7.45 -13.35 -7.26
C ILE A 214 -6.24 -14.25 -7.33
N LEU A 215 -6.46 -15.53 -7.58
CA LEU A 215 -5.44 -16.45 -8.02
C LEU A 215 -5.38 -16.45 -9.54
N ILE A 216 -4.18 -16.36 -10.12
CA ILE A 216 -3.95 -16.48 -11.57
C ILE A 216 -3.13 -17.73 -11.83
N GLU A 217 -3.64 -18.60 -12.71
CA GLU A 217 -2.88 -19.69 -13.30
C GLU A 217 -2.20 -19.23 -14.59
N TRP A 218 -0.93 -19.62 -14.78
CA TRP A 218 -0.12 -19.24 -15.93
C TRP A 218 0.10 -20.42 -16.88
N SER A 219 0.27 -20.12 -18.17
CA SER A 219 0.52 -21.10 -19.23
C SER A 219 1.73 -22.00 -19.00
N HIS A 220 2.75 -21.51 -18.29
CA HIS A 220 3.96 -22.28 -17.99
C HIS A 220 3.83 -23.23 -16.78
N GLN A 221 2.77 -23.13 -15.97
CA GLN A 221 2.48 -24.02 -14.82
C GLN A 221 3.66 -24.20 -13.83
N ARG A 222 4.46 -23.16 -13.63
CA ARG A 222 5.61 -23.18 -12.71
C ARG A 222 5.26 -22.68 -11.33
N PHE A 223 4.30 -21.78 -11.29
CA PHE A 223 3.69 -21.24 -10.11
C PHE A 223 2.33 -20.63 -10.48
N VAL A 224 1.55 -20.25 -9.48
CA VAL A 224 0.39 -19.37 -9.54
C VAL A 224 0.70 -18.06 -8.82
N SER A 225 0.05 -16.98 -9.23
CA SER A 225 0.21 -15.68 -8.57
C SER A 225 -1.07 -15.27 -7.84
N VAL A 226 -0.92 -14.77 -6.61
CA VAL A 226 -2.01 -14.16 -5.86
C VAL A 226 -1.98 -12.65 -6.06
N VAL A 227 -3.11 -12.06 -6.42
CA VAL A 227 -3.29 -10.62 -6.60
C VAL A 227 -4.33 -10.10 -5.60
N GLU A 228 -3.94 -9.11 -4.78
CA GLU A 228 -4.83 -8.48 -3.80
C GLU A 228 -4.68 -6.96 -3.77
N LEU A 229 -5.77 -6.27 -3.40
CA LEU A 229 -5.74 -4.85 -3.02
C LEU A 229 -5.60 -4.75 -1.50
N ALA A 230 -4.70 -3.91 -1.01
CA ALA A 230 -4.49 -3.70 0.41
C ALA A 230 -4.24 -2.22 0.73
N TRP A 231 -4.09 -1.90 2.01
CA TRP A 231 -3.62 -0.57 2.41
C TRP A 231 -2.21 -0.32 1.91
N LEU A 232 -1.98 0.90 1.42
CA LEU A 232 -0.66 1.35 0.97
C LEU A 232 0.38 1.20 2.09
N ASN A 233 1.54 0.67 1.74
CA ASN A 233 2.65 0.27 2.62
C ASN A 233 2.28 -0.80 3.65
N GLY A 234 1.24 -1.58 3.42
CA GLY A 234 0.80 -2.59 4.38
C GLY A 234 1.85 -3.69 4.59
N LEU A 235 2.59 -4.09 3.54
CA LEU A 235 3.71 -5.02 3.71
C LEU A 235 4.92 -4.35 4.36
N GLY A 236 5.29 -3.14 3.95
CA GLY A 236 6.45 -2.44 4.53
C GLY A 236 6.27 -2.10 6.00
N GLY A 237 5.10 -1.59 6.37
CA GLY A 237 4.74 -1.30 7.76
C GLY A 237 4.54 -2.54 8.63
N TYR A 238 4.44 -3.71 8.01
CA TYR A 238 4.28 -5.00 8.69
C TYR A 238 5.45 -5.95 8.41
N HIS A 239 6.66 -5.41 8.23
CA HIS A 239 7.90 -6.17 8.08
C HIS A 239 7.85 -7.28 7.02
N GLY A 240 7.21 -7.00 5.89
CA GLY A 240 7.08 -7.90 4.74
C GLY A 240 6.30 -9.19 5.01
N ARG A 241 5.51 -9.24 6.10
CA ARG A 241 4.72 -10.43 6.43
C ARG A 241 3.56 -10.59 5.47
N CYS A 242 3.70 -11.53 4.54
CA CYS A 242 2.70 -11.85 3.53
C CYS A 242 2.02 -13.19 3.83
N ASN A 243 0.69 -13.25 3.77
CA ASN A 243 -0.05 -14.51 4.01
C ASN A 243 0.14 -15.55 2.91
N TRP A 244 0.69 -15.13 1.77
CA TRP A 244 0.88 -15.97 0.58
C TRP A 244 2.28 -16.60 0.52
N CYS A 245 3.20 -16.21 1.42
CA CYS A 245 4.57 -16.74 1.46
C CYS A 245 4.80 -17.63 2.69
N ARG A 246 5.47 -18.77 2.55
CA ARG A 246 5.73 -19.68 3.68
C ARG A 246 6.53 -19.01 4.81
N ASP A 247 7.46 -18.13 4.46
CA ASP A 247 8.32 -17.38 5.38
C ASP A 247 7.63 -16.19 6.08
N LYS A 248 6.30 -16.09 6.08
CA LYS A 248 5.51 -15.02 6.74
C LYS A 248 6.01 -14.64 8.14
N LEU A 249 6.46 -15.61 8.93
CA LEU A 249 6.88 -15.42 10.33
C LEU A 249 8.40 -15.30 10.50
N ALA A 250 9.19 -15.36 9.42
CA ALA A 250 10.62 -15.13 9.45
C ALA A 250 10.94 -13.65 9.76
N ASP A 251 12.14 -13.40 10.27
CA ASP A 251 12.64 -12.05 10.57
C ASP A 251 14.10 -11.92 10.11
N PRO A 252 14.38 -11.22 8.99
CA PRO A 252 13.42 -10.63 8.06
C PRO A 252 12.74 -11.68 7.15
N THR A 253 11.58 -11.34 6.58
CA THR A 253 11.02 -12.10 5.44
C THR A 253 11.76 -11.78 4.15
N ALA A 254 11.69 -12.65 3.15
CA ALA A 254 12.27 -12.43 1.82
C ALA A 254 11.71 -11.16 1.16
N ILE A 255 10.41 -10.91 1.30
CA ILE A 255 9.75 -9.68 0.83
C ILE A 255 10.37 -8.46 1.51
N TYR A 256 10.55 -8.47 2.84
CA TYR A 256 11.11 -7.32 3.54
C TYR A 256 12.59 -7.08 3.21
N ALA A 257 13.36 -8.15 3.07
CA ALA A 257 14.76 -8.11 2.70
C ALA A 257 14.97 -7.52 1.29
N GLY A 258 14.09 -7.86 0.34
CA GLY A 258 14.10 -7.30 -1.01
C GLY A 258 13.46 -5.92 -1.15
N MET A 259 12.82 -5.40 -0.10
CA MET A 259 12.09 -4.14 -0.15
C MET A 259 13.04 -2.92 -0.11
N PRO A 260 12.90 -1.95 -1.04
CA PRO A 260 13.64 -0.69 -0.94
C PRO A 260 13.14 0.13 0.27
N ASP A 261 14.02 0.97 0.81
CA ASP A 261 13.71 1.73 2.02
C ASP A 261 12.50 2.66 1.87
N SER A 262 12.27 3.22 0.68
CA SER A 262 11.11 4.07 0.39
C SER A 262 9.75 3.37 0.58
N MET A 263 9.71 2.04 0.59
CA MET A 263 8.52 1.24 0.87
C MET A 263 8.40 0.82 2.34
N LYS A 264 9.48 0.94 3.12
CA LYS A 264 9.52 0.62 4.56
C LYS A 264 9.06 1.82 5.38
N VAL A 265 7.74 2.05 5.37
CA VAL A 265 7.07 3.14 6.08
C VAL A 265 5.76 2.63 6.70
N PRO A 266 5.10 3.38 7.62
CA PRO A 266 3.81 2.97 8.15
C PRO A 266 2.74 2.81 7.06
N TRP A 267 1.79 1.92 7.28
CA TRP A 267 0.65 1.77 6.36
C TRP A 267 -0.26 3.00 6.37
N GLN A 268 -0.83 3.31 5.22
CA GLN A 268 -1.78 4.40 5.01
C GLN A 268 -3.17 3.83 4.71
N GLN A 269 -4.08 3.92 5.67
CA GLN A 269 -5.39 3.22 5.62
C GLN A 269 -6.37 3.77 4.57
N HIS A 270 -6.14 4.99 4.09
CA HIS A 270 -6.99 5.69 3.13
C HIS A 270 -6.45 5.63 1.70
N LEU A 271 -5.33 4.91 1.50
CA LEU A 271 -4.70 4.70 0.21
C LEU A 271 -4.51 3.21 -0.02
N ALA A 272 -4.50 2.82 -1.28
CA ALA A 272 -4.40 1.44 -1.67
C ALA A 272 -3.08 1.13 -2.39
N GLU A 273 -2.59 -0.07 -2.17
CA GLU A 273 -1.60 -0.73 -3.03
C GLU A 273 -2.21 -2.00 -3.60
N ILE A 274 -1.74 -2.40 -4.78
CA ILE A 274 -1.98 -3.73 -5.31
C ILE A 274 -0.72 -4.55 -5.07
N ARG A 275 -0.90 -5.80 -4.68
CA ARG A 275 0.18 -6.76 -4.48
C ARG A 275 -0.05 -7.93 -5.40
N MET A 276 1.00 -8.32 -6.11
CA MET A 276 1.06 -9.56 -6.86
C MET A 276 2.19 -10.40 -6.27
N VAL A 277 1.90 -11.63 -5.87
CA VAL A 277 2.86 -12.51 -5.22
C VAL A 277 2.89 -13.83 -5.97
N ASP A 278 4.03 -14.14 -6.57
CA ASP A 278 4.26 -15.47 -7.12
C ASP A 278 4.45 -16.43 -5.95
N THR A 279 3.64 -17.49 -5.94
CA THR A 279 3.70 -18.54 -4.92
C THR A 279 4.60 -19.69 -5.40
N GLU A 280 4.80 -20.70 -4.57
CA GLU A 280 5.49 -21.94 -5.02
C GLU A 280 4.53 -22.97 -5.62
N MET A 281 3.22 -22.80 -5.38
CA MET A 281 2.16 -23.69 -5.86
C MET A 281 2.00 -23.56 -7.37
N LYS A 282 1.82 -24.67 -8.08
CA LYS A 282 1.83 -24.71 -9.57
C LYS A 282 0.44 -24.68 -10.20
N SER A 283 -0.59 -24.95 -9.42
CA SER A 283 -1.97 -25.04 -9.88
C SER A 283 -2.94 -24.54 -8.80
N PHE A 284 -4.19 -24.36 -9.21
CA PHE A 284 -5.29 -24.11 -8.30
C PHE A 284 -5.43 -25.17 -7.19
N GLN A 285 -5.26 -26.46 -7.51
CA GLN A 285 -5.41 -27.55 -6.54
C GLN A 285 -4.32 -27.50 -5.45
N GLU A 286 -3.07 -27.21 -5.84
CA GLU A 286 -1.98 -27.02 -4.87
C GLU A 286 -2.22 -25.78 -4.00
N PHE A 287 -2.77 -24.71 -4.59
CA PHE A 287 -3.14 -23.50 -3.84
C PHE A 287 -4.28 -23.75 -2.85
N GLU A 288 -5.31 -24.50 -3.23
CA GLU A 288 -6.41 -24.89 -2.34
C GLU A 288 -5.90 -25.74 -1.16
N ALA A 289 -4.97 -26.68 -1.43
CA ALA A 289 -4.30 -27.43 -0.37
C ALA A 289 -3.52 -26.52 0.59
N PHE A 290 -2.83 -25.49 0.07
CA PHE A 290 -2.16 -24.47 0.88
C PHE A 290 -3.14 -23.68 1.75
N LEU A 291 -4.30 -23.28 1.22
CA LEU A 291 -5.34 -22.61 2.01
C LEU A 291 -5.83 -23.51 3.15
N HIS A 292 -6.05 -24.79 2.89
CA HIS A 292 -6.43 -25.77 3.91
C HIS A 292 -5.35 -25.96 4.97
N GLU A 293 -4.09 -26.13 4.57
CA GLU A 293 -2.92 -26.27 5.45
C GLU A 293 -2.85 -25.14 6.49
N PHE A 294 -3.03 -23.89 6.04
CA PHE A 294 -2.96 -22.70 6.89
C PHE A 294 -4.31 -22.25 7.46
N SER A 295 -5.33 -23.12 7.44
CA SER A 295 -6.63 -22.86 8.04
C SER A 295 -6.89 -23.69 9.31
N GLY A 296 -8.05 -23.50 9.92
CA GLY A 296 -8.52 -24.35 11.03
C GLY A 296 -8.75 -25.82 10.64
N ALA A 297 -8.78 -26.16 9.34
CA ALA A 297 -8.83 -27.54 8.86
C ALA A 297 -7.45 -28.22 8.84
N GLY A 298 -6.37 -27.44 8.89
CA GLY A 298 -5.00 -27.95 8.96
C GLY A 298 -4.60 -28.37 10.38
N SER A 299 -3.36 -28.84 10.52
CA SER A 299 -2.77 -29.27 11.80
C SER A 299 -2.02 -28.16 12.54
N LEU A 300 -1.95 -26.95 11.98
CA LEU A 300 -1.17 -25.84 12.52
C LEU A 300 -1.83 -25.20 13.74
N SER A 301 -0.99 -24.68 14.65
CA SER A 301 -1.47 -23.94 15.80
C SER A 301 -2.12 -22.62 15.37
N ILE A 302 -3.00 -22.06 16.21
CA ILE A 302 -3.67 -20.78 15.93
C ILE A 302 -2.71 -19.61 15.67
N LYS A 303 -1.46 -19.69 16.16
CA LYS A 303 -0.42 -18.69 15.92
C LYS A 303 0.17 -18.76 14.50
N GLU A 304 0.08 -19.92 13.88
CA GLU A 304 0.63 -20.21 12.55
C GLU A 304 -0.46 -20.20 11.47
N GLN A 305 -1.72 -20.43 11.85
CA GLN A 305 -2.87 -20.26 10.98
C GLN A 305 -2.91 -18.84 10.38
N ARG A 306 -3.44 -18.77 9.16
CA ARG A 306 -3.55 -17.54 8.37
C ARG A 306 -5.00 -17.26 7.99
N PHE A 307 -5.78 -18.32 7.78
CA PHE A 307 -7.10 -18.23 7.18
C PHE A 307 -8.15 -18.88 8.08
N PHE A 308 -9.32 -18.27 8.15
CA PHE A 308 -10.55 -18.94 8.54
C PHE A 308 -11.48 -19.00 7.33
N ASP A 309 -12.14 -20.15 7.20
CA ASP A 309 -13.14 -20.46 6.17
C ASP A 309 -12.73 -20.03 4.74
N PRO A 310 -11.51 -20.35 4.27
CA PRO A 310 -11.15 -20.03 2.91
C PRO A 310 -12.03 -20.80 1.92
N TYR A 311 -12.55 -20.12 0.90
CA TYR A 311 -13.29 -20.77 -0.18
C TYR A 311 -13.19 -19.99 -1.49
N VAL A 312 -13.49 -20.66 -2.61
CA VAL A 312 -13.43 -20.08 -3.95
C VAL A 312 -14.85 -19.71 -4.38
N ALA A 313 -15.08 -18.41 -4.52
CA ALA A 313 -16.39 -17.88 -4.87
C ALA A 313 -16.67 -18.00 -6.38
N PHE A 314 -15.65 -17.76 -7.20
CA PHE A 314 -15.77 -17.85 -8.66
C PHE A 314 -14.49 -18.42 -9.29
N SER A 315 -14.64 -19.08 -10.42
CA SER A 315 -13.54 -19.58 -11.25
C SER A 315 -13.89 -19.46 -12.72
N GLY A 316 -12.92 -19.13 -13.56
CA GLY A 316 -13.16 -18.94 -14.98
C GLY A 316 -11.89 -18.87 -15.80
N GLN A 317 -12.02 -19.21 -17.08
CA GLN A 317 -10.96 -19.04 -18.05
C GLN A 317 -10.76 -17.55 -18.37
N VAL A 318 -9.51 -17.12 -18.53
CA VAL A 318 -9.18 -15.77 -19.00
C VAL A 318 -9.60 -15.63 -20.46
N ARG A 319 -10.50 -14.66 -20.73
CA ARG A 319 -11.04 -14.38 -22.06
C ARG A 319 -10.44 -13.14 -22.72
N LEU A 320 -9.63 -12.36 -22.01
CA LEU A 320 -8.90 -11.24 -22.60
C LEU A 320 -7.94 -11.72 -23.70
N GLU A 321 -7.93 -11.03 -24.83
CA GLU A 321 -6.95 -11.28 -25.90
C GLU A 321 -5.52 -10.97 -25.43
N ARG A 322 -5.36 -9.83 -24.75
CA ARG A 322 -4.09 -9.39 -24.17
C ARG A 322 -3.99 -9.84 -22.72
N ARG A 323 -3.36 -11.00 -22.54
CA ARG A 323 -3.25 -11.69 -21.25
C ARG A 323 -1.83 -12.12 -20.90
N SER A 324 -0.81 -11.50 -21.52
CA SER A 324 0.57 -11.70 -21.09
C SER A 324 0.76 -11.15 -19.67
N LEU A 325 1.75 -11.64 -18.93
CA LEU A 325 2.09 -11.12 -17.61
C LEU A 325 2.30 -9.59 -17.62
N SER A 326 2.97 -9.06 -18.67
CA SER A 326 3.16 -7.61 -18.81
C SER A 326 1.85 -6.84 -19.04
N ASP A 327 0.86 -7.44 -19.72
CA ASP A 327 -0.48 -6.85 -19.87
C ASP A 327 -1.21 -6.83 -18.54
N ILE A 328 -1.19 -7.93 -17.79
CA ILE A 328 -1.79 -8.06 -16.46
C ILE A 328 -1.23 -6.99 -15.51
N LEU A 329 0.10 -6.86 -15.42
CA LEU A 329 0.76 -5.84 -14.59
C LEU A 329 0.37 -4.41 -15.04
N GLY A 330 0.25 -4.19 -16.35
CA GLY A 330 -0.24 -2.93 -16.91
C GLY A 330 -1.68 -2.59 -16.48
N TYR A 331 -2.58 -3.58 -16.48
CA TYR A 331 -3.95 -3.40 -16.00
C TYR A 331 -4.00 -3.07 -14.50
N LEU A 332 -3.17 -3.72 -13.70
CA LEU A 332 -3.08 -3.45 -12.26
C LEU A 332 -2.55 -2.03 -11.98
N LEU A 333 -1.51 -1.60 -12.69
CA LEU A 333 -1.01 -0.21 -12.58
C LEU A 333 -2.09 0.81 -12.95
N ASN A 334 -2.83 0.56 -14.03
CA ASN A 334 -3.92 1.44 -14.46
C ASN A 334 -5.05 1.47 -13.41
N TYR A 335 -5.40 0.33 -12.80
CA TYR A 335 -6.39 0.25 -11.73
C TYR A 335 -5.97 1.09 -10.51
N SER A 336 -4.71 0.95 -10.09
CA SER A 336 -4.14 1.69 -8.95
C SER A 336 -4.09 3.20 -9.22
N ALA A 337 -3.67 3.61 -10.42
CA ALA A 337 -3.55 5.01 -10.79
C ALA A 337 -4.90 5.74 -10.91
N ARG A 338 -5.96 5.04 -11.35
CA ARG A 338 -7.27 5.66 -11.58
C ARG A 338 -7.98 6.07 -10.29
N ASN A 339 -7.82 5.28 -9.24
CA ASN A 339 -8.36 5.61 -7.92
C ASN A 339 -7.42 5.07 -6.84
N PRO A 340 -6.57 5.91 -6.23
CA PRO A 340 -5.60 5.45 -5.24
C PRO A 340 -6.23 5.20 -3.85
N HIS A 341 -7.50 5.52 -3.61
CA HIS A 341 -8.09 5.52 -2.27
C HIS A 341 -8.56 4.15 -1.80
N TYR A 342 -8.21 3.75 -0.57
CA TYR A 342 -8.80 2.57 0.05
C TYR A 342 -9.98 2.96 0.93
N GLU A 343 -11.14 2.31 0.74
CA GLU A 343 -12.32 2.51 1.56
C GLU A 343 -12.88 1.15 1.97
N GLU A 344 -12.79 0.81 3.27
CA GLU A 344 -13.20 -0.48 3.82
C GLU A 344 -14.64 -0.88 3.39
N ALA A 345 -15.54 0.10 3.24
CA ALA A 345 -16.93 -0.14 2.88
C ALA A 345 -17.23 -0.22 1.37
N ARG A 346 -16.43 0.40 0.51
CA ARG A 346 -16.79 0.63 -0.91
C ARG A 346 -15.70 0.30 -1.92
N ARG A 347 -14.44 0.40 -1.52
CA ARG A 347 -13.27 0.12 -2.35
C ARG A 347 -12.23 -0.61 -1.52
N ASN A 348 -12.41 -1.93 -1.47
CA ASN A 348 -11.60 -2.83 -0.67
C ASN A 348 -11.12 -4.02 -1.51
N CYS A 349 -10.44 -4.96 -0.86
CA CYS A 349 -9.93 -6.18 -1.51
C CYS A 349 -11.01 -7.02 -2.22
N GLN A 350 -12.24 -7.10 -1.68
CA GLN A 350 -13.31 -7.90 -2.29
C GLN A 350 -13.89 -7.22 -3.53
N THR A 351 -14.13 -5.91 -3.50
CA THR A 351 -14.62 -5.17 -4.67
C THR A 351 -13.59 -5.20 -5.80
N PHE A 352 -12.31 -5.00 -5.45
CA PHE A 352 -11.21 -5.15 -6.42
C PHE A 352 -11.17 -6.56 -7.02
N ALA A 353 -11.25 -7.60 -6.21
CA ALA A 353 -11.21 -8.98 -6.69
C ALA A 353 -12.40 -9.25 -7.64
N ALA A 354 -13.61 -8.88 -7.27
CA ALA A 354 -14.79 -9.03 -8.13
C ALA A 354 -14.64 -8.30 -9.47
N ASP A 355 -14.19 -7.02 -9.44
CA ASP A 355 -13.97 -6.21 -10.65
C ASP A 355 -12.91 -6.85 -11.55
N PHE A 356 -11.78 -7.22 -10.98
CA PHE A 356 -10.64 -7.75 -11.71
C PHE A 356 -10.95 -9.12 -12.30
N PHE A 357 -11.63 -9.99 -11.55
CA PHE A 357 -12.12 -11.28 -12.04
C PHE A 357 -13.07 -11.10 -13.22
N SER A 358 -14.05 -10.19 -13.10
CA SER A 358 -15.02 -9.91 -14.17
C SER A 358 -14.32 -9.40 -15.43
N MET A 359 -13.36 -8.48 -15.27
CA MET A 359 -12.55 -7.97 -16.37
C MET A 359 -11.77 -9.07 -17.09
N LEU A 360 -11.11 -9.97 -16.35
CA LEU A 360 -10.29 -11.04 -16.95
C LEU A 360 -11.12 -12.12 -17.65
N THR A 361 -12.32 -12.43 -17.14
CA THR A 361 -13.14 -13.56 -17.59
C THR A 361 -14.31 -13.16 -18.47
N GLY A 362 -14.73 -11.89 -18.46
CA GLY A 362 -15.98 -11.43 -19.07
C GLY A 362 -17.24 -11.98 -18.39
N GLN A 363 -17.13 -12.56 -17.18
CA GLN A 363 -18.30 -13.01 -16.43
C GLN A 363 -19.04 -11.81 -15.82
N GLU A 364 -20.36 -11.80 -15.98
CA GLU A 364 -21.25 -10.80 -15.37
C GLU A 364 -21.76 -11.27 -14.01
N GLY A 365 -22.23 -10.34 -13.18
CA GLY A 365 -22.88 -10.67 -11.91
C GLY A 365 -21.92 -11.17 -10.81
N VAL A 366 -20.61 -11.06 -11.01
CA VAL A 366 -19.61 -11.36 -9.97
C VAL A 366 -19.73 -10.28 -8.88
N GLN A 367 -19.92 -10.71 -7.63
CA GLN A 367 -20.12 -9.82 -6.49
C GLN A 367 -19.12 -10.12 -5.37
N PRO A 368 -18.76 -9.13 -4.54
CA PRO A 368 -18.09 -9.35 -3.26
C PRO A 368 -18.86 -10.35 -2.38
N THR A 369 -18.15 -11.19 -1.62
CA THR A 369 -18.77 -12.12 -0.65
C THR A 369 -19.63 -11.39 0.37
N GLN A 370 -19.20 -10.22 0.83
CA GLN A 370 -19.93 -9.43 1.80
C GLN A 370 -20.80 -8.37 1.12
N ALA A 371 -22.12 -8.56 1.18
CA ALA A 371 -23.12 -7.69 0.54
C ALA A 371 -23.13 -6.22 1.03
N PHE A 372 -22.59 -5.93 2.23
CA PHE A 372 -22.40 -4.54 2.68
C PHE A 372 -21.47 -3.72 1.77
N CYS A 373 -20.72 -4.39 0.88
CA CYS A 373 -19.86 -3.78 -0.12
C CYS A 373 -20.51 -3.69 -1.51
N ALA A 374 -21.85 -3.76 -1.61
CA ALA A 374 -22.53 -3.71 -2.90
C ALA A 374 -22.10 -2.45 -3.70
N PRO A 375 -21.72 -2.62 -4.98
CA PRO A 375 -21.16 -1.55 -5.77
C PRO A 375 -22.19 -0.43 -5.98
N ALA A 376 -21.76 0.82 -5.80
CA ALA A 376 -22.37 1.90 -6.57
C ALA A 376 -22.20 1.54 -8.05
N ALA A 377 -23.27 1.53 -8.84
CA ALA A 377 -23.28 1.04 -10.23
C ALA A 377 -22.06 1.51 -11.05
N PHE A 378 -21.09 0.62 -11.30
CA PHE A 378 -19.83 0.91 -11.98
C PHE A 378 -19.68 0.24 -13.36
N LEU A 379 -20.78 -0.32 -13.90
CA LEU A 379 -20.83 -1.03 -15.20
C LEU A 379 -20.52 -0.17 -16.45
N LEU A 380 -20.25 1.14 -16.29
CA LEU A 380 -19.91 2.03 -17.42
C LEU A 380 -18.43 2.42 -17.51
N PHE A 381 -17.57 2.02 -16.56
CA PHE A 381 -16.24 2.65 -16.44
C PHE A 381 -15.10 1.98 -17.21
N TRP A 382 -15.28 0.75 -17.74
CA TRP A 382 -14.23 0.03 -18.48
C TRP A 382 -14.30 0.21 -20.01
N CYS A 383 -15.40 0.68 -20.57
CA CYS A 383 -15.53 0.93 -22.03
C CYS A 383 -14.75 2.16 -22.54
N CYS A 384 -14.14 2.97 -21.67
CA CYS A 384 -13.37 4.15 -22.08
C CYS A 384 -11.85 3.91 -22.17
N ILE A 385 -11.41 2.65 -22.28
CA ILE A 385 -10.06 2.35 -22.80
C ILE A 385 -10.22 2.24 -24.33
N ASP A 386 -9.85 3.32 -25.02
CA ASP A 386 -9.88 3.54 -26.47
C ASP A 386 -10.04 2.29 -27.37
N MET A 387 -11.26 2.08 -27.85
CA MET A 387 -11.57 1.41 -29.12
C MET A 387 -11.56 2.41 -30.31
N THR A 388 -10.96 3.58 -30.14
CA THR A 388 -10.96 4.68 -31.13
C THR A 388 -9.75 4.68 -32.07
N LEU A 389 -9.06 3.54 -32.23
CA LEU A 389 -7.91 3.40 -33.15
C LEU A 389 -8.14 2.38 -34.29
N ALA A 390 -9.39 1.98 -34.55
CA ALA A 390 -9.69 0.95 -35.56
C ALA A 390 -10.61 1.38 -36.72
N PHE A 391 -10.96 2.65 -36.89
CA PHE A 391 -11.84 3.08 -38.00
C PHE A 391 -11.52 4.49 -38.54
N MET A 392 -10.28 4.75 -38.96
CA MET A 392 -9.98 5.76 -39.99
C MET A 392 -8.74 5.30 -40.75
N GLY A 393 -8.94 4.55 -41.83
CA GLY A 393 -7.87 3.94 -42.61
C GLY A 393 -8.40 3.07 -43.76
N ALA A 394 -9.30 3.64 -44.56
CA ALA A 394 -9.55 3.28 -45.96
C ALA A 394 -9.76 4.59 -46.73
#